data_AF-J9FMG9-F1
#
_entry.id   AF-J9FMG9-F1
#
_cell.length_a   1.000
_cell.length_b   1.000
_cell.length_c   1.000
_cell.angle_alpha   90.00
_cell.angle_beta   90.00
_cell.angle_gamma   90.00
#
_symmetry.space_group_name_H-M   'P 1'
#
loop_
_entity.id
_entity.type
_entity.pdbx_description
1 polymer ?
#
loop_
_entity_poly.entity_id
_entity_poly.type
_entity_poly.pdbx_seq_one_letter_code
_entity_poly.pdbx_strand_id
1 'polypeptide(L)'
;DHDAADRVEEIKQQMHDREEELYFEYRSKDYSGLTALTGEEDVWSAENVAATLVNEYEANHDTDELWKKVNDISHSILRKSFRLCTSTIFLYAVLMKRPVPRLMPISPIKKVLSTHRL
;
A
#
# COMPACT_ATOMS: atom_id res chain seq x y z
N ASP A 1 8.29 12.55 49.51
CA ASP A 1 7.95 11.74 48.32
C ASP A 1 6.68 12.19 47.59
N HIS A 2 5.68 12.77 48.28
CA HIS A 2 4.45 13.27 47.65
C HIS A 2 4.72 14.42 46.64
N ASP A 3 5.48 15.45 47.04
CA ASP A 3 5.80 16.60 46.16
C ASP A 3 6.56 16.25 44.88
N ALA A 4 7.26 15.12 44.83
CA ALA A 4 8.01 14.70 43.65
C ALA A 4 7.09 14.04 42.61
N ALA A 5 6.05 13.34 43.05
CA ALA A 5 5.04 12.76 42.17
C ALA A 5 4.18 13.85 41.54
N ASP A 6 3.74 14.84 42.31
CA ASP A 6 2.88 15.92 41.84
C ASP A 6 3.55 16.77 40.74
N ARG A 7 4.85 17.07 40.90
CA ARG A 7 5.63 17.76 39.86
C ARG A 7 5.81 16.93 38.59
N VAL A 8 5.91 15.61 38.71
CA VAL A 8 6.03 14.72 37.55
C VAL A 8 4.70 14.66 36.78
N GLU A 9 3.56 14.68 37.47
CA GLU A 9 2.25 14.76 36.81
C GLU A 9 2.03 16.11 36.13
N GLU A 10 2.43 17.22 36.76
CA GLU A 10 2.36 18.56 36.15
C GLU A 10 3.20 18.65 34.87
N ILE A 11 4.43 18.10 34.87
CA ILE A 11 5.29 18.06 33.67
C ILE A 11 4.66 17.21 32.57
N LYS A 12 4.08 16.05 32.93
CA LYS A 12 3.39 15.21 31.94
C LYS A 12 2.21 15.93 31.30
N GLN A 13 1.43 16.65 32.11
CA GLN A 13 0.31 17.44 31.60
C GLN A 13 0.81 18.55 30.67
N GLN A 14 1.84 19.30 31.07
CA GLN A 14 2.42 20.36 30.23
C GLN A 14 2.98 19.82 28.91
N MET A 15 3.60 18.63 28.93
CA MET A 15 4.08 17.96 27.72
C MET A 15 2.92 17.59 26.80
N HIS A 16 1.85 17.03 27.36
CA HIS A 16 0.64 16.68 26.61
C HIS A 16 -0.01 17.92 25.98
N ASP A 17 -0.20 18.99 26.75
CA ASP A 17 -0.81 20.23 26.26
C ASP A 17 0.01 20.86 25.12
N ARG A 18 1.34 20.80 25.22
CA ARG A 18 2.25 21.23 24.14
C ARG A 18 2.14 20.34 22.90
N GLU A 19 2.03 19.03 23.08
CA GLU A 19 1.86 18.09 21.96
C GLU A 19 0.55 18.35 21.21
N GLU A 20 -0.54 18.63 21.94
CA GLU A 20 -1.82 19.00 21.33
C GLU A 20 -1.74 20.32 20.56
N GLU A 21 -1.11 21.35 21.13
CA GLU A 21 -0.91 22.64 20.45
C GLU A 21 -0.17 22.47 19.12
N LEU A 22 0.93 21.68 19.13
CA LEU A 22 1.69 21.36 17.93
C LEU A 22 0.85 20.57 16.93
N TYR A 23 0.06 19.60 17.39
CA TYR A 23 -0.82 18.81 16.54
C TYR A 23 -1.81 19.69 15.77
N PHE A 24 -2.45 20.64 16.44
CA PHE A 24 -3.36 21.59 15.79
C PHE A 24 -2.63 22.50 14.81
N GLU A 25 -1.48 23.05 15.18
CA GLU A 25 -0.68 23.90 14.28
C GLU A 25 -0.28 23.15 13.00
N TYR A 26 0.14 21.90 13.13
CA TYR A 26 0.52 21.06 11.99
C TYR A 26 -0.70 20.68 11.13
N ARG A 27 -1.86 20.42 11.73
CA ARG A 27 -3.08 20.09 10.98
C ARG A 27 -3.67 21.25 10.20
N SER A 28 -3.51 22.48 10.70
CA SER A 28 -3.96 23.70 10.02
C SER A 28 -3.06 24.13 8.86
N LYS A 29 -1.89 23.51 8.69
CA LYS A 29 -0.97 23.83 7.59
C LYS A 29 -1.35 23.04 6.33
N ASP A 30 -1.52 23.77 5.24
CA ASP A 30 -1.70 23.18 3.92
C ASP A 30 -0.35 22.74 3.31
N TYR A 31 0.04 21.50 3.57
CA TYR A 31 1.31 20.95 3.06
C TYR A 31 1.28 20.57 1.58
N SER A 32 0.11 20.24 1.05
CA SER A 32 -0.06 19.76 -0.32
C SER A 32 -0.53 20.85 -1.28
N GLY A 33 -0.83 22.06 -0.78
CA GLY A 33 -1.47 23.12 -1.57
C GLY A 33 -2.93 22.78 -1.88
N LEU A 34 -3.59 21.97 -1.04
CA LEU A 34 -4.96 21.53 -1.23
C LEU A 34 -5.94 22.70 -1.26
N THR A 35 -5.74 23.72 -0.41
CA THR A 35 -6.54 24.95 -0.38
C THR A 35 -6.49 25.69 -1.72
N ALA A 36 -5.32 25.73 -2.35
CA ALA A 36 -5.14 26.31 -3.67
C ALA A 36 -5.77 25.44 -4.79
N LEU A 37 -5.82 24.12 -4.62
CA LEU A 37 -6.40 23.19 -5.59
C LEU A 37 -7.93 23.12 -5.52
N THR A 38 -8.52 23.26 -4.33
CA THR A 38 -9.98 23.25 -4.13
C THR A 38 -10.59 24.65 -4.14
N GLY A 39 -9.78 25.70 -3.95
CA GLY A 39 -10.25 27.08 -3.85
C GLY A 39 -10.83 27.44 -2.47
N GLU A 40 -10.63 26.58 -1.47
CA GLU A 40 -11.11 26.78 -0.09
C GLU A 40 -10.05 27.47 0.76
N GLU A 41 -10.46 28.31 1.71
CA GLU A 41 -9.51 29.04 2.57
C GLU A 41 -8.98 28.20 3.74
N ASP A 42 -9.69 27.15 4.12
CA ASP A 42 -9.38 26.30 5.28
C ASP A 42 -9.05 24.85 4.86
N VAL A 43 -8.06 24.25 5.53
CA VAL A 43 -7.57 22.90 5.22
C VAL A 43 -8.64 21.85 5.46
N TRP A 44 -9.45 21.99 6.51
CA TRP A 44 -10.50 21.02 6.82
C TRP A 44 -11.59 21.02 5.74
N SER A 45 -12.03 22.21 5.32
CA SER A 45 -12.97 22.36 4.21
C SER A 45 -12.41 21.82 2.89
N ALA A 46 -11.14 22.12 2.59
CA ALA A 46 -10.45 21.62 1.40
C ALA A 46 -10.38 20.07 1.38
N GLU A 47 -10.06 19.44 2.50
CA GLU A 47 -10.04 17.97 2.63
C GLU A 47 -11.42 17.35 2.37
N ASN A 48 -12.47 17.96 2.91
CA ASN A 48 -13.83 17.47 2.69
C ASN A 48 -14.26 17.59 1.22
N VAL A 49 -13.95 18.72 0.57
CA VAL A 49 -14.22 18.91 -0.86
C VAL A 49 -13.42 17.91 -1.70
N ALA A 50 -12.14 17.70 -1.40
CA ALA A 50 -11.31 16.73 -2.10
C ALA A 50 -11.86 15.29 -1.94
N ALA A 51 -12.31 14.91 -0.74
CA ALA A 51 -12.93 13.62 -0.50
C ALA A 51 -14.24 13.46 -1.29
N THR A 52 -15.08 14.49 -1.34
CA THR A 52 -16.30 14.49 -2.16
C THR A 52 -15.97 14.31 -3.65
N LEU A 53 -14.99 15.05 -4.18
CA LEU A 53 -14.57 14.93 -5.58
C LEU A 53 -14.06 13.53 -5.93
N VAL A 54 -13.27 12.92 -5.04
CA VAL A 54 -12.80 11.52 -5.23
C VAL A 54 -13.97 10.55 -5.18
N ASN A 55 -14.87 10.69 -4.19
CA ASN A 55 -16.04 9.82 -4.07
C ASN A 55 -16.99 9.94 -5.29
N GLU A 56 -17.22 11.14 -5.79
CA GLU A 56 -18.03 11.37 -6.99
C GLU A 56 -17.37 10.76 -8.23
N TYR A 57 -16.05 10.88 -8.34
CA TYR A 57 -15.31 10.28 -9.44
C TYR A 57 -15.41 8.75 -9.39
N GLU A 58 -15.17 8.13 -8.24
CA GLU A 58 -15.28 6.68 -8.03
C GLU A 58 -16.71 6.17 -8.18
N ALA A 59 -17.74 6.93 -7.79
CA ALA A 59 -19.12 6.53 -7.98
C ALA A 59 -19.56 6.57 -9.45
N ASN A 60 -19.05 7.54 -10.22
CA ASN A 60 -19.41 7.72 -11.63
C ASN A 60 -18.58 6.87 -12.60
N HIS A 61 -17.47 6.29 -12.14
CA HIS A 61 -16.61 5.44 -12.94
C HIS A 61 -16.60 4.04 -12.35
N ASP A 62 -16.82 3.03 -13.19
CA ASP A 62 -16.73 1.63 -12.76
C ASP A 62 -15.25 1.22 -12.61
N THR A 63 -14.60 1.76 -11.58
CA THR A 63 -13.20 1.48 -11.24
C THR A 63 -13.02 0.00 -10.90
N ASP A 64 -14.05 -0.63 -10.35
CA ASP A 64 -14.06 -2.05 -10.02
C ASP A 64 -14.03 -2.92 -11.28
N GLU A 65 -14.83 -2.60 -12.29
CA GLU A 65 -14.80 -3.31 -13.57
C GLU A 65 -13.46 -3.10 -14.29
N LEU A 66 -12.89 -1.89 -14.22
CA LEU A 66 -11.57 -1.62 -14.78
C LEU A 66 -10.48 -2.44 -14.08
N TRP A 67 -10.45 -2.45 -12.74
CA TRP A 67 -9.50 -3.24 -11.95
C TRP A 67 -9.62 -4.73 -12.23
N LYS A 68 -10.85 -5.24 -12.35
CA LYS A 68 -11.11 -6.64 -12.69
C LYS A 68 -10.54 -7.00 -14.07
N LYS A 69 -10.79 -6.16 -15.09
CA LYS A 69 -10.24 -6.35 -16.45
C LYS A 69 -8.72 -6.34 -16.46
N VAL A 70 -8.08 -5.38 -15.77
CA VAL A 70 -6.61 -5.29 -15.66
C VAL A 70 -6.03 -6.53 -14.99
N ASN A 71 -6.67 -6.99 -13.91
CA ASN A 71 -6.24 -8.17 -13.18
C ASN A 71 -6.38 -9.45 -14.01
N ASP A 72 -7.50 -9.61 -14.71
CA ASP A 72 -7.76 -10.77 -15.57
C ASP A 72 -6.77 -10.85 -16.74
N ILE A 73 -6.47 -9.72 -17.39
CA ILE A 73 -5.48 -9.65 -18.47
C ILE A 73 -4.09 -10.00 -17.93
N SER A 74 -3.71 -9.44 -16.77
CA SER A 74 -2.41 -9.72 -16.14
C SER A 74 -2.25 -11.20 -15.80
N HIS A 75 -3.26 -11.83 -15.22
CA HIS A 75 -3.28 -13.26 -14.94
C HIS A 75 -3.21 -14.11 -16.22
N SER A 76 -3.90 -13.70 -17.29
CA SER A 76 -3.86 -14.37 -18.59
C SER A 76 -2.45 -14.35 -19.19
N ILE A 77 -1.79 -13.19 -19.16
CA ILE A 77 -0.41 -13.03 -19.66
C ILE A 77 0.56 -13.90 -18.87
N LEU A 78 0.45 -13.91 -17.54
CA LEU A 78 1.30 -14.73 -16.68
C LEU A 78 1.11 -16.23 -16.96
N ARG A 79 -0.14 -16.70 -17.06
CA ARG A 79 -0.45 -18.09 -17.42
C ARG A 79 0.13 -18.47 -18.77
N LYS A 80 0.00 -17.59 -19.76
CA LYS A 80 0.52 -17.83 -21.12
C LYS A 80 2.04 -17.90 -21.12
N SER A 81 2.70 -17.00 -20.39
CA SER A 81 4.17 -16.98 -20.22
C SER A 81 4.69 -18.22 -19.50
N PHE A 82 4.03 -18.65 -18.41
CA PHE A 82 4.39 -19.87 -17.70
C PHE A 82 4.18 -21.13 -18.56
N ARG A 83 3.08 -21.21 -19.31
CA ARG A 83 2.82 -22.30 -20.25
C ARG A 83 3.86 -22.34 -21.37
N LEU A 84 4.23 -21.19 -21.93
CA LEU A 84 5.27 -21.11 -22.96
C LEU A 84 6.64 -21.52 -22.41
N CYS A 85 7.00 -21.07 -21.21
CA CYS A 85 8.24 -21.45 -20.54
C CYS A 85 8.30 -22.96 -20.29
N THR A 86 7.24 -23.56 -19.73
CA THR A 86 7.20 -25.00 -19.48
C THR A 86 7.16 -25.82 -20.77
N SER A 87 6.46 -25.35 -21.81
CA SER A 87 6.41 -26.02 -23.12
C SER A 87 7.75 -25.98 -23.83
N THR A 88 8.48 -24.86 -23.78
CA THR A 88 9.82 -24.72 -24.38
C THR A 88 10.86 -25.55 -23.64
N ILE A 89 10.80 -25.60 -22.30
CA ILE A 89 11.64 -26.49 -21.48
C ILE A 89 11.35 -27.96 -21.81
N PHE A 90 10.07 -28.35 -21.92
CA PHE A 90 9.67 -29.71 -22.26
C PHE A 90 10.11 -30.09 -23.68
N LEU A 91 9.96 -29.19 -24.65
CA LEU A 91 10.43 -29.40 -26.02
C LEU A 91 11.96 -29.54 -26.08
N TYR A 92 12.70 -28.72 -25.33
CA TYR A 92 14.15 -28.84 -25.19
C TYR A 92 14.58 -30.16 -24.52
N ALA A 93 13.87 -30.60 -23.49
CA ALA A 93 14.18 -31.82 -22.76
C ALA A 93 13.85 -33.09 -23.56
N VAL A 94 12.72 -33.10 -24.29
CA VAL A 94 12.20 -34.30 -24.96
C VAL A 94 12.70 -34.44 -26.40
N LEU A 95 12.66 -33.36 -27.21
CA LEU A 95 13.02 -33.45 -28.63
C LEU A 95 14.51 -33.28 -28.89
N MET A 96 15.21 -32.44 -28.12
CA MET A 96 16.61 -32.13 -28.41
C MET A 96 17.59 -33.17 -27.82
N LYS A 97 17.13 -34.17 -27.04
CA LYS A 97 17.96 -35.22 -26.37
C LYS A 97 19.23 -34.67 -25.73
N ARG A 98 19.25 -33.38 -25.36
CA ARG A 98 20.41 -32.74 -24.75
C ARG A 98 20.41 -33.12 -23.28
N PRO A 99 21.59 -33.42 -22.69
CA PRO A 99 21.67 -33.63 -21.25
C PRO A 99 21.09 -32.40 -20.56
N VAL A 100 20.07 -32.62 -19.72
CA VAL A 100 19.38 -31.57 -18.97
C VAL A 100 20.45 -30.75 -18.23
N PRO A 101 20.57 -29.42 -18.47
CA PRO A 101 21.47 -28.61 -17.68
C PRO A 101 21.02 -28.74 -16.23
N ARG A 102 21.94 -29.11 -15.34
CA ARG A 102 21.69 -29.23 -13.90
C ARG A 102 21.10 -27.92 -13.40
N LEU A 103 19.77 -27.88 -13.27
CA LEU A 103 19.07 -26.80 -12.59
C LEU A 103 19.54 -26.87 -11.14
N MET A 104 20.18 -25.79 -10.68
CA MET A 104 20.49 -25.66 -9.26
C MET A 104 19.21 -25.83 -8.45
N PRO A 105 19.24 -26.58 -7.34
CA PRO A 105 18.07 -26.77 -6.51
C PRO A 105 17.66 -25.42 -5.91
N ILE A 106 16.49 -24.92 -6.28
CA ILE A 106 15.82 -23.85 -5.54
C ILE A 106 15.26 -24.51 -4.26
N SER A 107 16.07 -24.52 -3.21
CA SER A 107 15.61 -24.75 -1.84
C SER A 107 15.06 -23.42 -1.26
N PRO A 108 14.16 -23.44 -0.25
CA PRO A 108 12.73 -23.65 -0.45
C PRO A 108 11.91 -22.40 -0.07
N ILE A 109 11.16 -21.84 -1.03
CA ILE A 109 10.06 -20.88 -0.77
C ILE A 109 8.93 -21.52 0.09
N LYS A 110 8.94 -22.85 0.27
CA LYS A 110 8.00 -23.58 1.13
C LYS A 110 8.13 -23.28 2.63
N LYS A 111 9.24 -22.67 3.11
CA LYS A 111 9.40 -22.37 4.55
C LYS A 111 8.77 -21.05 4.98
N VAL A 112 8.61 -20.09 4.06
CA VAL A 112 8.08 -18.74 4.39
C VAL A 112 6.54 -18.70 4.36
N LEU A 113 5.91 -19.51 3.51
CA LEU A 113 4.43 -19.54 3.42
C LEU A 113 3.74 -20.38 4.51
N SER A 114 4.50 -21.08 5.36
CA SER A 114 3.94 -21.86 6.47
C SER A 114 3.88 -21.09 7.81
N THR A 115 4.56 -19.94 7.93
CA THR A 115 4.71 -19.22 9.20
C THR A 115 3.86 -17.95 9.34
N HIS A 116 3.09 -17.58 8.31
CA HIS A 116 2.12 -16.48 8.38
C HIS A 116 0.72 -16.92 7.92
N ARG A 117 0.22 -17.98 8.56
CA ARG A 117 -1.22 -18.18 8.76
C ARG A 117 -1.46 -18.34 10.27
N LEU A 118 -1.40 -17.22 10.96
CA LEU A 118 -2.18 -16.90 12.16
C LEU A 118 -2.72 -15.49 11.94
#